data_AF-A0A3M8C122-F1
#
_entry.id   AF-A0A3M8C122-F1
#
_cell.length_a   1.000
_cell.length_b   1.000
_cell.length_c   1.000
_cell.angle_alpha   90.00
_cell.angle_beta   90.00
_cell.angle_gamma   90.00
#
_symmetry.space_group_name_H-M   'P 1'
#
loop_
_entity.id
_entity.type
_entity.pdbx_description
1 polymer ?
#
loop_
_entity_poly.entity_id
_entity_poly.type
_entity_poly.pdbx_seq_one_letter_code
_entity_poly.pdbx_strand_id
1 'polypeptide(L)' 'MSIIRQGSLFDIQELFDLEPPQRFGAIFSTLDIDPILCVISKKSIYGAPTELNYAAMLYSLVARIV' A
#
# COMPACT_ATOMS: atom_id res chain seq x y z
N MET A 1 -32.68 -12.71 -9.40
CA MET A 1 -31.85 -12.60 -8.18
C MET A 1 -30.67 -11.69 -8.51
N SER A 2 -30.65 -10.47 -7.99
CA SER A 2 -29.49 -9.58 -8.10
C SER A 2 -28.52 -9.93 -6.98
N ILE A 3 -27.42 -10.60 -7.31
CA ILE A 3 -26.28 -10.76 -6.39
C ILE A 3 -25.65 -9.37 -6.25
N ILE A 4 -25.79 -8.76 -5.08
CA ILE A 4 -25.02 -7.58 -4.71
C ILE A 4 -23.59 -8.07 -4.52
N ARG A 5 -22.74 -7.90 -5.53
CA ARG A 5 -21.30 -8.09 -5.37
C ARG A 5 -20.79 -6.88 -4.59
N GLN A 6 -20.39 -7.09 -3.33
CA GLN A 6 -19.52 -6.13 -2.68
C GLN A 6 -18.26 -5.99 -3.53
N GLY A 7 -17.88 -4.76 -3.84
CA GLY A 7 -16.58 -4.50 -4.43
C GLY A 7 -15.52 -4.97 -3.43
N SER A 8 -14.74 -5.98 -3.81
CA SER A 8 -13.55 -6.35 -3.06
C SER A 8 -12.36 -5.58 -3.63
N LEU A 9 -11.49 -5.09 -2.76
CA LEU A 9 -10.23 -4.47 -3.19
C LEU A 9 -9.27 -5.51 -3.77
N PHE A 10 -9.27 -6.71 -3.20
CA PHE A 10 -8.46 -7.85 -3.63
C PHE A 10 -9.17 -9.15 -3.27
N ASP A 11 -8.92 -10.21 -4.01
CA ASP A 11 -9.30 -11.56 -3.59
C ASP A 11 -8.16 -12.16 -2.72
N ILE A 12 -8.50 -12.59 -1.51
CA ILE A 12 -7.49 -13.11 -0.57
C ILE A 12 -6.87 -14.40 -1.13
N GLN A 13 -7.65 -15.25 -1.79
CA GLN A 13 -7.13 -16.49 -2.35
C GLN A 13 -6.11 -16.20 -3.45
N GLU A 14 -6.44 -15.28 -4.38
CA GLU A 14 -5.50 -14.82 -5.40
C GLU A 14 -4.22 -14.23 -4.79
N LEU A 15 -4.32 -13.46 -3.70
CA LEU A 15 -3.14 -12.90 -3.03
C LEU A 15 -2.24 -13.96 -2.38
N PHE A 16 -2.82 -15.04 -1.83
CA PHE A 16 -2.05 -16.13 -1.22
C PHE A 16 -1.42 -17.08 -2.25
N ASP A 17 -1.97 -17.15 -3.45
CA ASP A 17 -1.44 -17.97 -4.55
C ASP A 17 -0.24 -17.30 -5.25
N LEU A 18 -0.02 -15.99 -5.04
CA LEU A 18 1.10 -15.23 -5.60
C LEU A 18 2.39 -15.34 -4.77
N GLU A 19 3.53 -15.31 -5.45
CA GLU A 19 4.83 -15.19 -4.79
C GLU A 19 4.95 -13.84 -4.05
N PRO A 20 5.71 -13.74 -2.94
CA PRO A 20 5.75 -12.53 -2.13
C PRO A 20 5.99 -11.22 -2.89
N PRO A 21 6.94 -11.11 -3.84
CA PRO A 21 7.15 -9.88 -4.61
C PRO A 21 5.93 -9.49 -5.46
N GLN A 22 5.26 -10.50 -6.03
CA GLN A 22 4.08 -10.31 -6.89
C GLN A 22 2.85 -9.97 -6.06
N ARG A 23 2.69 -10.60 -4.88
CA ARG A 23 1.63 -10.30 -3.91
C ARG A 23 1.68 -8.85 -3.47
N PHE A 24 2.85 -8.35 -3.06
CA PHE A 24 2.99 -6.94 -2.68
C PHE A 24 2.73 -6.02 -3.87
N GLY A 25 3.19 -6.37 -5.06
CA GLY A 25 2.87 -5.64 -6.29
C GLY A 25 1.36 -5.52 -6.54
N ALA A 26 0.61 -6.60 -6.36
CA ALA A 26 -0.85 -6.61 -6.51
C ALA A 26 -1.59 -5.77 -5.45
N ILE A 27 -1.10 -5.77 -4.21
CA ILE A 27 -1.65 -4.96 -3.11
C ILE A 27 -1.41 -3.47 -3.36
N PHE A 28 -0.18 -3.09 -3.73
CA PHE A 28 0.16 -1.67 -3.93
C PHE A 28 -0.25 -1.11 -5.29
N SER A 29 -0.63 -1.96 -6.26
CA SER A 29 -1.25 -1.49 -7.50
C SER A 29 -2.73 -1.15 -7.35
N THR A 30 -3.41 -1.77 -6.38
CA THR A 30 -4.81 -1.51 -6.03
C THR A 30 -4.96 -0.42 -4.98
N LEU A 31 -3.98 -0.28 -4.07
CA LEU A 31 -3.93 0.79 -3.07
C LEU A 31 -3.07 1.96 -3.57
N ASP A 32 -3.71 3.03 -4.02
CA ASP A 32 -3.00 4.29 -4.29
C ASP A 32 -2.65 4.99 -2.97
N ILE A 33 -1.42 4.77 -2.48
CA ILE A 33 -0.92 5.37 -1.25
C ILE A 33 -0.07 6.63 -1.48
N ASP A 34 0.22 6.98 -2.74
CA ASP A 34 1.02 8.15 -3.11
C ASP A 34 0.45 9.47 -2.53
N PRO A 35 -0.88 9.71 -2.51
CA PRO A 35 -1.44 10.90 -1.88
C PRO A 35 -1.10 11.01 -0.40
N ILE A 36 -1.13 9.89 0.33
CA ILE A 36 -0.80 9.84 1.76
C ILE A 36 0.69 10.12 1.95
N LEU A 37 1.54 9.48 1.14
CA LEU A 37 2.98 9.72 1.14
C LEU A 37 3.30 11.18 0.88
N CYS A 38 2.63 11.83 -0.06
CA CYS A 38 2.82 13.24 -0.38
C CYS A 38 2.48 14.15 0.82
N VAL A 39 1.37 13.86 1.53
CA VAL A 39 0.91 14.66 2.68
C VAL A 39 1.85 14.56 3.87
N ILE A 40 2.36 13.36 4.16
CA ILE A 40 3.25 13.14 5.32
C ILE A 40 4.72 13.42 4.99
N SER A 41 5.07 13.46 3.70
CA SER A 41 6.43 13.74 3.27
C SER A 41 6.83 15.15 3.64
N LYS A 42 8.13 15.32 3.84
CA LYS A 42 8.71 16.63 4.10
C LYS A 42 8.36 17.59 2.97
N LYS A 43 7.70 18.70 3.31
CA LYS A 43 7.27 19.74 2.36
C LYS A 43 8.43 20.44 1.63
N SER A 44 9.62 20.43 2.21
CA SER A 44 10.81 21.09 1.67
C SER A 44 11.89 20.06 1.34
N ILE A 45 12.49 20.23 0.15
CA ILE A 45 13.70 19.50 -0.23
C ILE A 45 14.95 20.01 0.51
N TYR A 46 14.88 21.18 1.15
CA TYR A 46 16.00 21.80 1.88
C TYR A 46 15.96 21.47 3.39
N GLY A 47 17.14 21.46 4.03
CA GLY A 47 17.31 21.14 5.45
C GLY A 47 17.60 19.65 5.69
N ALA A 48 17.75 19.25 6.96
CA ALA A 48 18.11 17.89 7.33
C ALA A 48 17.13 16.85 6.75
N PRO A 49 17.61 15.66 6.34
CA PRO A 49 16.76 14.54 5.95
C PRO A 49 15.75 14.23 7.06
N THR A 50 14.56 13.76 6.69
CA THR A 50 13.62 13.20 7.66
C THR A 50 14.26 11.99 8.32
N GLU A 51 14.20 11.92 9.66
CA GLU A 51 14.80 10.82 10.43
C GLU A 51 14.16 9.47 10.12
N LEU A 52 12.92 9.47 9.62
CA LEU A 52 12.17 8.27 9.28
C LEU A 52 11.81 8.25 7.78
N ASN A 53 12.01 7.10 7.16
CA ASN A 53 11.49 6.83 5.83
C ASN A 53 9.99 6.48 5.94
N TYR A 54 9.14 7.50 5.86
CA TYR A 54 7.68 7.35 5.96
C TYR A 54 7.10 6.40 4.92
N ALA A 55 7.67 6.38 3.71
CA ALA A 55 7.27 5.43 2.68
C ALA A 55 7.52 4.00 3.15
N ALA A 56 8.74 3.67 3.56
CA ALA A 56 9.07 2.34 4.06
C ALA A 56 8.22 1.95 5.28
N MET A 57 7.94 2.90 6.19
CA MET A 57 7.06 2.66 7.34
C MET A 57 5.63 2.29 6.89
N LEU A 58 5.04 3.02 5.95
CA LEU A 58 3.70 2.72 5.44
C LEU A 58 3.65 1.41 4.66
N TYR A 59 4.60 1.17 3.76
CA TYR A 59 4.71 -0.08 3.02
C TYR A 59 4.81 -1.28 3.98
N SER A 60 5.66 -1.18 5.02
CA SER A 60 5.80 -2.25 6.02
C SER A 60 4.55 -2.45 6.88
N LEU A 61 3.81 -1.39 7.21
CA LEU A 61 2.56 -1.49 7.95
C LEU A 61 1.48 -2.20 7.13
N VAL A 62 1.31 -1.83 5.86
CA VAL A 62 0.33 -2.47 4.96
C VAL A 62 0.69 -3.94 4.76
N ALA A 63 1.97 -4.24 4.49
CA ALA A 63 2.46 -5.60 4.33
C ALA A 63 2.29 -6.48 5.58
N ARG A 64 2.21 -5.88 6.78
CA ARG A 64 1.98 -6.61 8.04
C ARG A 64 0.51 -6.92 8.28
N ILE A 65 -0.40 -6.07 7.80
CA ILE A 65 -1.84 -6.20 8.04
C ILE A 65 -2.50 -7.14 7.02
N VAL A 66 -1.99 -7.18 5.79
CA VAL A 66 -2.53 -7.98 4.67
C VAL A 66 -1.89 -9.37 4.59
#